data_AF-A0A4Z0Z3M3-F1
#
_entry.id   AF-A0A4Z0Z3M3-F1
#
_cell.length_a   1.000
_cell.length_b   1.000
_cell.length_c   1.000
_cell.angle_alpha   90.00
_cell.angle_beta   90.00
_cell.angle_gamma   90.00
#
_symmetry.space_group_name_H-M   'P 1'
#
loop_
_entity.id
_entity.type
_entity.pdbx_description
1 polymer ?
#
loop_
_entity_poly.entity_id
_entity_poly.type
_entity_poly.pdbx_seq_one_letter_code
_entity_poly.pdbx_strand_id
1 'polypeptide(L)'
;MPKAGIDVAIARGQGKSDTGAGLETATLEVMMAPSIAIVIDIESDNKQRSLKELRHLVKKHGGTVAPTAFLFTRQGRAVLSHYNNDEDVNDNKGEGETADFDEIMMQALDAGAEDVETDEEENIVLWTQPNMTHRVAQDLAKVVGLKILSSDIIWSCVSDKVKVDDTEAAGMLAKLLSVVQEYPDVQAVYANAERGDVSEEAWNAVEEALDS
;
A
#
# COMPACT_ATOMS: atom_id res chain seq x y z
N MET A 1 10.48 -4.49 -5.86
CA MET A 1 10.49 -5.76 -5.11
C MET A 1 11.67 -6.66 -5.48
N PRO A 2 12.61 -6.94 -4.57
CA PRO A 2 13.56 -8.05 -4.72
C PRO A 2 12.83 -9.38 -4.48
N LYS A 3 13.10 -10.38 -5.32
CA LYS A 3 12.47 -11.72 -5.30
C LYS A 3 12.67 -12.42 -3.94
N ALA A 4 11.65 -12.43 -3.08
CA ALA A 4 11.50 -13.54 -2.15
C ALA A 4 11.37 -14.82 -2.98
N GLY A 5 12.10 -15.89 -2.62
CA GLY A 5 11.92 -17.19 -3.26
C GLY A 5 10.48 -17.66 -3.10
N ILE A 6 9.91 -18.32 -4.12
CA ILE A 6 8.52 -18.81 -4.10
C ILE A 6 8.24 -19.61 -2.82
N ASP A 7 9.18 -20.45 -2.37
CA ASP A 7 9.07 -21.23 -1.14
C ASP A 7 8.95 -20.36 0.13
N VAL A 8 9.69 -19.26 0.18
CA VAL A 8 9.61 -18.29 1.29
C VAL A 8 8.26 -17.58 1.27
N ALA A 9 7.79 -17.15 0.09
CA ALA A 9 6.48 -16.53 -0.05
C ALA A 9 5.34 -17.48 0.36
N ILE A 10 5.45 -18.77 0.00
CA ILE A 10 4.49 -19.79 0.44
C ILE A 10 4.53 -19.99 1.96
N ALA A 11 5.72 -20.07 2.56
CA ALA A 11 5.86 -20.22 4.01
C ALA A 11 5.24 -19.03 4.75
N ARG A 12 5.53 -17.80 4.30
CA ARG A 12 4.93 -16.58 4.86
C ARG A 12 3.42 -16.56 4.69
N GLY A 13 2.90 -16.97 3.54
CA GLY A 13 1.46 -17.13 3.30
C GLY A 13 0.78 -18.15 4.23
N GLN A 14 1.54 -19.07 4.82
CA GLN A 14 1.08 -20.00 5.87
C GLN A 14 1.29 -19.46 7.30
N GLY A 15 1.71 -18.20 7.44
CA GLY A 15 2.05 -17.57 8.72
C GLY A 15 3.33 -18.11 9.34
N LYS A 16 4.31 -18.54 8.52
CA LYS A 16 5.58 -19.11 8.99
C LYS A 16 6.79 -18.41 8.39
N SER A 17 7.86 -18.25 9.17
CA SER A 17 9.15 -17.83 8.64
C SER A 17 9.81 -18.95 7.82
N ASP A 18 10.91 -18.63 7.17
CA ASP A 18 11.76 -19.57 6.44
C ASP A 18 12.29 -20.72 7.32
N THR A 19 12.43 -20.47 8.63
CA THR A 19 12.78 -21.49 9.62
C THR A 19 11.59 -22.33 10.12
N GLY A 20 10.38 -22.01 9.69
CA GLY A 20 9.14 -22.65 10.10
C GLY A 20 8.56 -22.15 11.43
N ALA A 21 9.18 -21.13 12.04
CA ALA A 21 8.63 -20.47 13.22
C ALA A 21 7.36 -19.67 12.86
N GLY A 22 6.44 -19.52 13.81
CA GLY A 22 5.23 -18.74 13.59
C GLY A 22 5.55 -17.25 13.42
N LEU A 23 4.92 -16.61 12.45
CA LEU A 23 5.01 -15.16 12.26
C LEU A 23 3.98 -14.45 13.12
N GLU A 24 4.42 -13.36 13.76
CA GLU A 24 3.56 -12.43 14.48
C GLU A 24 3.57 -11.08 13.77
N THR A 25 2.39 -10.48 13.64
CA THR A 25 2.25 -9.12 13.12
C THR A 25 2.37 -8.07 14.22
N ALA A 26 2.90 -6.91 13.86
CA ALA A 26 2.98 -5.73 14.72
C ALA A 26 2.99 -4.46 13.87
N THR A 27 2.56 -3.36 14.45
CA THR A 27 2.66 -2.03 13.83
C THR A 27 3.57 -1.16 14.68
N LEU A 28 4.52 -0.48 14.03
CA LEU A 28 5.36 0.54 14.66
C LEU A 28 4.93 1.92 14.15
N GLU A 29 4.57 2.78 15.09
CA GLU A 29 4.10 4.14 14.83
C GLU A 29 5.24 5.13 15.08
N VAL A 30 5.44 6.04 14.12
CA VAL A 30 6.57 6.97 14.09
C VAL A 30 6.09 8.37 13.73
N MET A 31 6.73 9.37 14.31
CA MET A 31 6.61 10.77 13.95
C MET A 31 7.99 11.32 13.57
N MET A 32 8.05 12.08 12.48
CA MET A 32 9.24 12.71 11.96
C MET A 32 8.97 14.20 11.70
N ALA A 33 9.96 15.08 11.89
CA ALA A 33 9.81 16.49 11.53
C ALA A 33 9.54 16.64 10.01
N PRO A 34 8.64 17.54 9.57
CA PRO A 34 7.94 18.58 10.34
C PRO A 34 6.55 18.18 10.91
N SER A 35 6.40 16.95 11.43
CA SER A 35 5.17 16.30 11.97
C SER A 35 4.53 15.28 11.03
N ILE A 36 5.35 14.66 10.18
CA ILE A 36 4.96 13.53 9.34
C ILE A 36 4.77 12.31 10.24
N ALA A 37 3.57 11.77 10.19
CA ALA A 37 3.24 10.49 10.79
C ALA A 37 3.55 9.36 9.81
N ILE A 38 4.14 8.29 10.33
CA ILE A 38 4.54 7.11 9.58
C ILE A 38 4.02 5.88 10.33
N VAL A 39 3.45 4.92 9.60
CA VAL A 39 2.98 3.63 10.10
C VAL A 39 3.76 2.53 9.38
N ILE A 40 4.39 1.66 10.15
CA ILE A 40 5.22 0.57 9.63
C ILE A 40 4.60 -0.75 10.07
N ASP A 41 4.05 -1.51 9.13
CA ASP A 41 3.56 -2.87 9.39
C ASP A 41 4.71 -3.87 9.29
N ILE A 42 4.79 -4.75 10.28
CA ILE A 42 5.89 -5.69 10.48
C ILE A 42 5.30 -7.08 10.67
N GLU A 43 5.94 -8.09 10.08
CA GLU A 43 5.63 -9.49 10.30
C GLU A 43 6.94 -10.25 10.54
N SER A 44 7.08 -10.82 11.73
CA SER A 44 8.33 -11.44 12.20
C SER A 44 8.11 -12.66 13.09
N ASP A 45 9.05 -13.60 13.05
CA ASP A 45 9.14 -14.70 14.00
C ASP A 45 9.69 -14.31 15.38
N ASN A 46 10.17 -13.07 15.52
CA ASN A 46 10.60 -12.49 16.78
C ASN A 46 10.29 -11.00 16.83
N LYS A 47 9.00 -10.68 17.01
CA LYS A 47 8.47 -9.32 17.12
C LYS A 47 9.29 -8.40 18.02
N GLN A 48 9.80 -8.88 19.16
CA GLN A 48 10.55 -8.03 20.11
C GLN A 48 11.93 -7.63 19.57
N ARG A 49 12.62 -8.53 18.86
CA ARG A 49 13.87 -8.23 18.15
C ARG A 49 13.62 -7.16 17.09
N SER A 50 12.63 -7.38 16.23
CA SER A 50 12.33 -6.50 15.10
C SER A 50 11.93 -5.11 15.55
N LEU A 51 11.03 -5.01 16.52
CA LEU A 51 10.65 -3.71 17.10
C LEU A 51 11.85 -3.02 17.74
N LYS A 52 12.75 -3.74 18.43
CA LYS A 52 13.93 -3.13 19.03
C LYS A 52 14.88 -2.55 17.96
N GLU A 53 15.13 -3.29 16.90
CA GLU A 53 16.02 -2.87 15.81
C GLU A 53 15.41 -1.73 15.00
N LEU A 54 14.14 -1.81 14.64
CA LEU A 54 13.43 -0.74 13.94
C LEU A 54 13.37 0.55 14.77
N ARG A 55 13.10 0.48 16.08
CA ARG A 55 13.17 1.67 16.94
C ARG A 55 14.56 2.32 16.93
N HIS A 56 15.62 1.50 16.86
CA HIS A 56 16.98 2.01 16.75
C HIS A 56 17.22 2.68 15.38
N LEU A 57 16.78 2.06 14.28
CA LEU A 57 16.87 2.61 12.92
C LEU A 57 16.12 3.94 12.80
N VAL A 58 14.88 3.99 13.29
CA VAL A 58 14.04 5.19 13.32
C VAL A 58 14.75 6.33 14.06
N LYS A 59 15.23 6.06 15.28
CA LYS A 59 15.94 7.08 16.08
C LYS A 59 17.22 7.57 15.40
N LYS A 60 17.96 6.66 14.75
CA LYS A 60 19.21 7.00 14.03
C LYS A 60 18.97 7.95 12.86
N HIS A 61 17.79 7.90 12.24
CA HIS A 61 17.41 8.74 11.10
C HIS A 61 16.44 9.87 11.47
N GLY A 62 16.40 10.27 12.74
CA GLY A 62 15.68 11.47 13.18
C GLY A 62 14.17 11.28 13.41
N GLY A 63 13.64 10.07 13.26
CA GLY A 63 12.28 9.74 13.65
C GLY A 63 12.15 9.47 15.15
N THR A 64 10.93 9.64 15.67
CA THR A 64 10.58 9.34 17.06
C THR A 64 9.39 8.39 17.08
N VAL A 65 9.47 7.33 17.89
CA VAL A 65 8.35 6.40 18.08
C VAL A 65 7.28 7.09 18.89
N ALA A 66 6.10 7.27 18.32
CA ALA A 66 4.99 7.98 18.93
C ALA A 66 3.67 7.40 18.39
N PRO A 67 2.58 7.40 19.18
CA PRO A 67 1.27 7.04 18.66
C PRO A 67 0.88 7.99 17.52
N THR A 68 0.57 7.45 16.35
CA THR A 68 0.17 8.18 15.15
C THR A 68 -0.92 7.46 14.34
N ALA A 69 -1.23 6.20 14.65
CA ALA A 69 -2.23 5.40 13.94
C ALA A 69 -3.63 6.02 13.96
N PHE A 70 -3.93 6.90 14.92
CA PHE A 70 -5.19 7.65 14.96
C PHE A 70 -5.37 8.64 13.81
N LEU A 71 -4.30 8.96 13.06
CA LEU A 71 -4.32 9.78 11.84
C LEU A 71 -4.64 8.95 10.59
N PHE A 72 -4.74 7.63 10.74
CA PHE A 72 -4.97 6.68 9.66
C PHE A 72 -6.19 5.81 9.96
N THR A 73 -6.75 5.23 8.91
CA THR A 73 -7.73 4.15 9.01
C THR A 73 -7.31 3.00 8.09
N ARG A 74 -7.72 1.78 8.45
CA ARG A 74 -7.54 0.62 7.58
C ARG A 74 -8.63 0.62 6.54
N GLN A 75 -8.26 0.65 5.26
CA GLN A 75 -9.21 0.52 4.14
C GLN A 75 -8.77 -0.62 3.24
N GLY A 76 -9.76 -1.27 2.64
CA GLY A 76 -9.53 -2.14 1.51
C GLY A 76 -9.33 -1.31 0.26
N ARG A 77 -8.29 -1.63 -0.52
CA ARG A 77 -8.03 -1.07 -1.84
C ARG A 77 -7.90 -2.20 -2.85
N ALA A 78 -8.62 -2.12 -3.96
CA ALA A 78 -8.45 -3.05 -5.07
C ALA A 78 -8.27 -2.28 -6.38
N VAL A 79 -7.32 -2.70 -7.21
CA VAL A 79 -7.06 -2.10 -8.52
C VAL A 79 -7.48 -3.09 -9.60
N LEU A 80 -8.30 -2.64 -10.54
CA LEU A 80 -8.83 -3.44 -11.63
C LEU A 80 -8.51 -2.77 -12.97
N SER A 81 -8.01 -3.54 -13.93
CA SER A 81 -7.66 -3.04 -15.25
C SER A 81 -8.67 -3.45 -16.31
N HIS A 82 -8.87 -2.55 -17.28
CA HIS A 82 -9.54 -2.83 -18.53
C HIS A 82 -8.73 -3.76 -19.45
N TYR A 83 -7.41 -3.87 -19.23
CA TYR A 83 -6.53 -4.64 -20.09
C TYR A 83 -6.46 -6.12 -19.70
N ASN A 84 -6.93 -6.97 -20.61
CA ASN A 84 -6.51 -8.37 -20.66
C ASN A 84 -5.12 -8.42 -21.30
N ASN A 85 -4.06 -8.32 -20.51
CA ASN A 85 -2.66 -8.49 -20.98
C ASN A 85 -2.32 -9.93 -21.40
N ASP A 86 -3.26 -10.69 -21.95
CA ASP A 86 -2.93 -11.90 -22.70
C ASP A 86 -2.77 -11.50 -24.18
N GLU A 87 -1.53 -11.29 -24.60
CA GLU A 87 -1.11 -11.21 -26.01
C GLU A 87 -1.32 -12.55 -26.76
N ASP A 88 -2.13 -13.49 -26.24
CA ASP A 88 -2.32 -14.83 -26.79
C ASP A 88 -3.78 -15.35 -26.67
N VAL A 89 -4.78 -14.47 -26.81
CA VAL A 89 -6.15 -14.90 -27.14
C VAL A 89 -6.57 -14.34 -28.48
N ASN A 90 -6.22 -15.09 -29.53
CA ASN A 90 -6.86 -15.06 -30.83
C ASN A 90 -8.39 -15.05 -30.69
N ASP A 91 -9.02 -14.18 -31.48
CA ASP A 91 -10.35 -14.30 -32.07
C ASP A 91 -11.56 -14.48 -31.12
N ASN A 92 -12.44 -13.45 -31.12
CA ASN A 92 -13.81 -13.42 -30.59
C ASN A 92 -14.02 -13.01 -29.12
N LYS A 93 -13.59 -11.82 -28.75
CA LYS A 93 -14.50 -10.93 -28.02
C LYS A 93 -14.59 -9.62 -28.81
N GLY A 94 -15.75 -9.40 -29.39
CA GLY A 94 -16.05 -8.20 -30.14
C GLY A 94 -15.93 -6.95 -29.29
N GLU A 95 -16.07 -5.83 -29.97
CA GLU A 95 -16.34 -4.48 -29.49
C GLU A 95 -17.50 -4.47 -28.48
N GLY A 96 -17.31 -5.08 -27.31
CA GLY A 96 -18.17 -4.93 -26.15
C GLY A 96 -17.87 -3.57 -25.60
N GLU A 97 -18.86 -2.67 -25.67
CA GLU A 97 -18.85 -1.35 -25.05
C GLU A 97 -18.14 -1.46 -23.70
N THR A 98 -16.95 -0.85 -23.59
CA THR A 98 -16.37 -0.57 -22.28
C THR A 98 -17.46 0.17 -21.52
N ALA A 99 -17.99 -0.45 -20.45
CA ALA A 99 -19.00 0.19 -19.63
C ALA A 99 -18.47 1.58 -19.26
N ASP A 100 -19.31 2.61 -19.45
CA ASP A 100 -18.96 3.97 -19.11
C ASP A 100 -18.54 4.01 -17.63
N PHE A 101 -17.58 4.87 -17.27
CA PHE A 101 -17.07 4.95 -15.90
C PHE A 101 -18.21 5.13 -14.88
N ASP A 102 -19.23 5.90 -15.25
CA ASP A 102 -20.44 6.09 -14.44
C ASP A 102 -21.18 4.78 -14.16
N GLU A 103 -21.26 3.87 -15.13
CA GLU A 103 -21.89 2.56 -14.95
C GLU A 103 -21.04 1.65 -14.05
N ILE A 104 -19.71 1.64 -14.25
CA ILE A 104 -18.78 0.87 -13.41
C ILE A 104 -18.85 1.35 -11.96
N MET A 105 -18.85 2.67 -11.76
CA MET A 105 -18.97 3.29 -10.44
C MET A 105 -20.28 2.87 -9.77
N MET A 106 -21.42 2.95 -10.46
CA MET A 106 -22.71 2.52 -9.90
C MET A 106 -22.68 1.04 -9.48
N GLN A 107 -22.17 0.16 -10.34
CA GLN A 107 -22.09 -1.27 -10.05
C GLN A 107 -21.13 -1.57 -8.88
N ALA A 108 -20.01 -0.85 -8.78
CA ALA A 108 -19.06 -0.99 -7.70
C ALA A 108 -19.66 -0.59 -6.35
N LEU A 109 -20.40 0.53 -6.31
CA LEU A 109 -21.12 0.97 -5.12
C LEU A 109 -22.18 -0.06 -4.69
N ASP A 110 -22.93 -0.60 -5.64
CA ASP A 110 -23.91 -1.67 -5.38
C ASP A 110 -23.25 -2.96 -4.87
N ALA A 111 -22.03 -3.27 -5.32
CA ALA A 111 -21.24 -4.40 -4.83
C ALA A 111 -20.69 -4.19 -3.40
N GLY A 112 -20.69 -2.94 -2.92
CA GLY A 112 -20.24 -2.55 -1.58
C GLY A 112 -18.93 -1.78 -1.54
N ALA A 113 -18.51 -1.16 -2.64
CA ALA A 113 -17.47 -0.13 -2.60
C ALA A 113 -17.95 1.10 -1.84
N GLU A 114 -17.03 1.72 -1.09
CA GLU A 114 -17.23 2.99 -0.41
C GLU A 114 -16.87 4.17 -1.32
N ASP A 115 -15.90 3.98 -2.22
CA ASP A 115 -15.48 4.96 -3.21
C ASP A 115 -14.85 4.29 -4.45
N VAL A 116 -14.83 5.01 -5.57
CA VAL A 116 -14.31 4.55 -6.87
C VAL A 116 -13.58 5.69 -7.57
N GLU A 117 -12.33 5.44 -7.95
CA GLU A 117 -11.47 6.40 -8.63
C GLU A 117 -10.78 5.74 -9.84
N THR A 118 -10.11 6.55 -10.65
CA THR A 118 -9.19 6.09 -11.70
C THR A 118 -7.77 6.52 -11.37
N ASP A 119 -6.80 5.62 -11.52
CA ASP A 119 -5.38 5.97 -11.43
C ASP A 119 -4.85 6.60 -12.74
N GLU A 120 -3.56 6.94 -12.77
CA GLU A 120 -2.91 7.57 -13.93
C GLU A 120 -2.84 6.66 -15.17
N GLU A 121 -3.00 5.35 -14.99
CA GLU A 121 -3.02 4.35 -16.06
C GLU A 121 -4.46 3.99 -16.50
N GLU A 122 -5.45 4.76 -16.04
CA GLU A 122 -6.89 4.53 -16.28
C GLU A 122 -7.40 3.19 -15.69
N ASN A 123 -6.71 2.61 -14.70
CA ASN A 123 -7.24 1.48 -13.95
C ASN A 123 -8.30 1.96 -12.94
N ILE A 124 -9.30 1.12 -12.68
CA ILE A 124 -10.34 1.35 -11.68
C ILE A 124 -9.78 1.03 -10.30
N VAL A 125 -9.81 2.00 -9.40
CA VAL A 125 -9.41 1.87 -7.99
C VAL A 125 -10.66 1.85 -7.13
N LEU A 126 -10.85 0.76 -6.39
CA LEU A 126 -11.97 0.57 -5.47
C LEU A 126 -11.51 0.74 -4.03
N TRP A 127 -12.24 1.56 -3.28
CA TRP A 127 -12.08 1.71 -1.84
C TRP A 127 -13.23 1.01 -1.13
N THR A 128 -12.92 0.23 -0.09
CA THR A 128 -13.90 -0.66 0.58
C THR A 128 -13.61 -0.80 2.08
N GLN A 129 -14.57 -1.35 2.82
CA GLN A 129 -14.27 -1.89 4.15
C GLN A 129 -13.32 -3.10 4.04
N PRO A 130 -12.31 -3.23 4.92
CA PRO A 130 -11.28 -4.25 4.80
C PRO A 130 -11.78 -5.71 4.69
N ASN A 131 -12.88 -6.04 5.36
CA ASN A 131 -13.46 -7.38 5.33
C ASN A 131 -14.23 -7.71 4.04
N MET A 132 -14.37 -6.73 3.14
CA MET A 132 -15.21 -6.83 1.93
C MET A 132 -14.38 -6.74 0.65
N THR A 133 -13.17 -6.20 0.70
CA THR A 133 -12.28 -5.89 -0.43
C THR A 133 -12.27 -6.96 -1.51
N HIS A 134 -11.91 -8.19 -1.12
CA HIS A 134 -11.75 -9.29 -2.07
C HIS A 134 -13.07 -9.66 -2.75
N ARG A 135 -14.17 -9.62 -1.99
CA ARG A 135 -15.50 -9.96 -2.51
C ARG A 135 -15.99 -8.89 -3.49
N VAL A 136 -15.87 -7.62 -3.12
CA VAL A 136 -16.27 -6.48 -3.96
C VAL A 136 -15.50 -6.49 -5.29
N ALA A 137 -14.17 -6.66 -5.21
CA ALA A 137 -13.33 -6.75 -6.41
C ALA A 137 -13.72 -7.93 -7.32
N GLN A 138 -13.98 -9.10 -6.74
CA GLN A 138 -14.42 -10.29 -7.50
C GLN A 138 -15.79 -10.11 -8.15
N ASP A 139 -16.74 -9.49 -7.45
CA ASP A 139 -18.09 -9.29 -7.96
C ASP A 139 -18.07 -8.28 -9.11
N LEU A 140 -17.36 -7.14 -8.97
CA LEU A 140 -17.23 -6.16 -10.05
C LEU A 140 -16.50 -6.72 -11.27
N ALA A 141 -15.38 -7.42 -11.05
CA ALA A 141 -14.59 -8.03 -12.12
C ALA A 141 -15.42 -8.98 -12.99
N LYS A 142 -16.37 -9.73 -12.38
CA LYS A 142 -17.23 -10.66 -13.11
C LYS A 142 -18.32 -9.96 -13.94
N VAL A 143 -18.87 -8.85 -13.44
CA VAL A 143 -19.97 -8.15 -14.11
C VAL A 143 -19.46 -7.31 -15.27
N VAL A 144 -18.37 -6.57 -15.06
CA VAL A 144 -17.80 -5.65 -16.06
C VAL A 144 -16.73 -6.31 -16.93
N GLY A 145 -16.20 -7.46 -16.51
CA GLY A 145 -15.15 -8.18 -17.24
C GLY A 145 -13.75 -7.60 -17.05
N LEU A 146 -13.51 -6.90 -15.94
CA LEU A 146 -12.21 -6.33 -15.59
C LEU A 146 -11.28 -7.36 -14.93
N LYS A 147 -9.97 -7.17 -15.04
CA LYS A 147 -8.96 -8.00 -14.38
C LYS A 147 -8.54 -7.37 -13.06
N ILE A 148 -8.60 -8.11 -11.96
CA ILE A 148 -8.05 -7.66 -10.67
C ILE A 148 -6.52 -7.69 -10.76
N LEU A 149 -5.89 -6.53 -10.61
CA LEU A 149 -4.45 -6.37 -10.50
C LEU A 149 -3.98 -6.55 -9.05
N SER A 150 -4.71 -5.97 -8.10
CA SER A 150 -4.40 -6.04 -6.66
C SER A 150 -5.65 -5.96 -5.80
N SER A 151 -5.53 -6.39 -4.54
CA SER A 151 -6.63 -6.39 -3.55
C SER A 151 -6.02 -6.48 -2.15
N ASP A 152 -5.75 -5.32 -1.57
CA ASP A 152 -4.93 -5.17 -0.37
C ASP A 152 -5.68 -4.43 0.74
N ILE A 153 -5.21 -4.62 1.98
CA ILE A 153 -5.66 -3.81 3.12
C ILE A 153 -4.53 -2.85 3.47
N ILE A 154 -4.78 -1.57 3.27
CA ILE A 154 -3.76 -0.53 3.43
C ILE A 154 -4.14 0.44 4.56
N TRP A 155 -3.16 1.22 5.00
CA TRP A 155 -3.42 2.38 5.84
C TRP A 155 -3.68 3.60 4.95
N SER A 156 -4.86 4.19 5.10
CA SER A 156 -5.24 5.43 4.42
C SER A 156 -5.27 6.58 5.41
N CYS A 157 -4.80 7.76 4.99
CA CYS A 157 -4.79 8.95 5.82
C CYS A 157 -6.21 9.51 5.94
N VAL A 158 -6.71 9.68 7.17
CA VAL A 158 -8.01 10.33 7.42
C VAL A 158 -7.88 11.81 7.81
N SER A 159 -6.66 12.24 8.14
CA SER A 159 -6.33 13.64 8.41
C SER A 159 -5.71 14.32 7.20
N ASP A 160 -5.55 15.65 7.29
CA ASP A 160 -4.75 16.40 6.33
C ASP A 160 -3.33 15.80 6.20
N LYS A 161 -2.85 15.71 4.96
CA LYS A 161 -1.46 15.35 4.67
C LYS A 161 -0.54 16.53 5.01
N VAL A 162 0.67 16.20 5.44
CA VAL A 162 1.73 17.16 5.76
C VAL A 162 2.50 17.47 4.49
N LYS A 163 2.41 18.72 4.04
CA LYS A 163 3.22 19.22 2.93
C LYS A 163 4.69 19.32 3.33
N VAL A 164 5.54 18.77 2.50
CA VAL A 164 6.99 18.83 2.67
C VAL A 164 7.56 19.84 1.67
N ASP A 165 7.79 21.05 2.15
CA ASP A 165 8.29 22.18 1.35
C ASP A 165 9.82 22.30 1.37
N ASP A 166 10.49 21.57 2.26
CA ASP A 166 11.93 21.66 2.44
C ASP A 166 12.63 20.42 1.85
N THR A 167 13.55 20.66 0.91
CA THR A 167 14.32 19.60 0.24
C THR A 167 15.18 18.80 1.21
N GLU A 168 15.70 19.42 2.27
CA GLU A 168 16.46 18.70 3.30
C GLU A 168 15.55 17.74 4.08
N ALA A 169 14.36 18.20 4.51
CA ALA A 169 13.36 17.37 5.15
C ALA A 169 12.89 16.20 4.26
N ALA A 170 12.62 16.45 2.97
CA ALA A 170 12.30 15.40 2.00
C ALA A 170 13.43 14.36 1.90
N GLY A 171 14.68 14.81 1.82
CA GLY A 171 15.84 13.93 1.77
C GLY A 171 16.07 13.13 3.06
N MET A 172 15.75 13.69 4.24
CA MET A 172 15.80 12.94 5.50
C MET A 172 14.68 11.90 5.57
N LEU A 173 13.47 12.27 5.15
CA LEU A 173 12.33 11.36 5.08
C LEU A 173 12.61 10.18 4.16
N ALA A 174 13.05 10.44 2.93
CA ALA A 174 13.41 9.40 1.96
C ALA A 174 14.44 8.42 2.53
N LYS A 175 15.47 8.93 3.23
CA LYS A 175 16.47 8.08 3.90
C LYS A 175 15.86 7.19 4.98
N LEU A 176 14.99 7.73 5.84
CA LEU A 176 14.32 6.95 6.88
C LEU A 176 13.43 5.86 6.26
N LEU A 177 12.61 6.22 5.26
CA LEU A 177 11.69 5.29 4.62
C LEU A 177 12.45 4.16 3.91
N SER A 178 13.48 4.49 3.13
CA SER A 178 14.32 3.51 2.43
C SER A 178 14.96 2.50 3.40
N VAL A 179 15.60 2.96 4.49
CA VAL A 179 16.25 2.02 5.43
C VAL A 179 15.25 1.16 6.21
N VAL A 180 14.03 1.66 6.43
CA VAL A 180 12.96 0.89 7.08
C VAL A 180 12.39 -0.13 6.11
N GLN A 181 12.13 0.25 4.86
CA GLN A 181 11.62 -0.64 3.81
C GLN A 181 12.59 -1.79 3.50
N GLU A 182 13.90 -1.55 3.58
CA GLU A 182 14.93 -2.59 3.44
C GLU A 182 15.01 -3.55 4.65
N TYR A 183 14.33 -3.26 5.76
CA TYR A 183 14.35 -4.13 6.92
C TYR A 183 13.54 -5.41 6.66
N PRO A 184 14.10 -6.62 6.85
CA PRO A 184 13.50 -7.87 6.37
C PRO A 184 12.08 -8.20 6.87
N ASP A 185 11.73 -7.72 8.06
CA ASP A 185 10.42 -8.00 8.66
C ASP A 185 9.36 -6.93 8.31
N VAL A 186 9.76 -5.80 7.71
CA VAL A 186 8.81 -4.76 7.27
C VAL A 186 8.01 -5.27 6.08
N GLN A 187 6.70 -5.14 6.17
CA GLN A 187 5.76 -5.54 5.11
C GLN A 187 5.25 -4.35 4.32
N ALA A 188 4.99 -3.24 5.01
CA ALA A 188 4.52 -2.02 4.37
C ALA A 188 4.85 -0.78 5.22
N VAL A 189 5.04 0.36 4.56
CA VAL A 189 5.31 1.65 5.16
C VAL A 189 4.37 2.70 4.57
N TYR A 190 3.62 3.36 5.43
CA TYR A 190 2.67 4.41 5.04
C TYR A 190 3.04 5.71 5.75
N ALA A 191 2.81 6.84 5.10
CA ALA A 191 3.02 8.15 5.70
C ALA A 191 1.96 9.14 5.25
N ASN A 192 1.60 10.09 6.13
CA ASN A 192 0.73 11.21 5.76
C ASN A 192 1.52 12.37 5.14
N ALA A 193 2.51 12.07 4.29
CA ALA A 193 3.33 13.08 3.64
C ALA A 193 2.79 13.40 2.24
N GLU A 194 2.87 14.66 1.83
CA GLU A 194 2.54 15.12 0.48
C GLU A 194 3.66 16.04 -0.03
N ARG A 195 3.92 15.97 -1.33
CA ARG A 195 4.88 16.85 -1.99
C ARG A 195 4.43 18.32 -1.87
N GLY A 196 5.26 19.14 -1.22
CA GLY A 196 5.10 20.60 -1.18
C GLY A 196 5.94 21.28 -2.26
N ASP A 197 6.61 22.38 -1.90
CA ASP A 197 7.54 23.12 -2.76
C ASP A 197 8.92 22.44 -2.94
N VAL A 198 8.90 21.15 -3.29
CA VAL A 198 10.11 20.36 -3.62
C VAL A 198 10.03 19.79 -5.04
N SER A 199 11.19 19.61 -5.67
CA SER A 199 11.26 19.04 -7.02
C SER A 199 10.77 17.58 -7.03
N GLU A 200 10.20 17.15 -8.16
CA GLU A 200 9.78 15.75 -8.36
C GLU A 200 10.96 14.79 -8.15
N GLU A 201 12.11 15.10 -8.72
CA GLU A 201 13.33 14.30 -8.54
C GLU A 201 13.70 14.10 -7.06
N ALA A 202 13.50 15.11 -6.21
CA ALA A 202 13.77 15.01 -4.78
C ALA A 202 12.68 14.21 -4.02
N TRP A 203 11.45 14.20 -4.54
CA TRP A 203 10.31 13.51 -3.96
C TRP A 203 10.20 12.04 -4.37
N ASN A 204 10.69 11.67 -5.56
CA ASN A 204 10.58 10.31 -6.10
C ASN A 204 11.05 9.24 -5.10
N ALA A 205 12.14 9.50 -4.38
CA ALA A 205 12.67 8.55 -3.39
C ALA A 205 11.77 8.39 -2.13
N VAL A 206 10.95 9.39 -1.82
CA VAL A 206 9.91 9.27 -0.77
C VAL A 206 8.79 8.40 -1.29
N GLU A 207 8.31 8.67 -2.50
CA GLU A 207 7.17 8.00 -3.12
C GLU A 207 7.45 6.51 -3.36
N GLU A 208 8.61 6.16 -3.91
CA GLU A 208 9.02 4.76 -4.13
C GLU A 208 9.15 3.94 -2.82
N ALA A 209 9.34 4.62 -1.69
CA ALA A 209 9.53 3.98 -0.39
C ALA A 209 8.23 3.85 0.41
N LEU A 210 7.11 4.38 -0.09
CA LEU A 210 5.79 4.28 0.52
C LEU A 210 4.92 3.26 -0.22
N ASP A 211 4.09 2.57 0.55
CA ASP A 211 3.04 1.71 0.02
C ASP A 211 1.76 2.53 -0.20
N SER A 212 1.09 2.30 -1.33
CA SER A 212 -0.12 2.99 -1.78
C SER A 212 -1.08 2.04 -2.49
#